data_AF-I3QF24-F1
#
_entry.id   AF-I3QF24-F1
#
_cell.length_a   1.000
_cell.length_b   1.000
_cell.length_c   1.000
_cell.angle_alpha   90.00
_cell.angle_beta   90.00
_cell.angle_gamma   90.00
#
_symmetry.space_group_name_H-M   'P 1'
#
loop_
_entity.id
_entity.type
_entity.pdbx_description
1 polymer ?
#
loop_
_entity_poly.entity_id
_entity_poly.type
_entity_poly.pdbx_seq_one_letter_code
_entity_poly.pdbx_strand_id
1 'polypeptide(L)'
;TTCLGGKYFRGMTVVNVAEGFLAVTQHDEATKERILHDACVGGWMIEFLQAHYLVEDDIMDGSVMRRGKPCWYRFPGVTTQCAINDGIILKSWTQIMAWHYFADRPFLKDLLCLFQKVDYATAIGQMYDVTSMCDSNKLDPEVAQPMTTDFAEFTPAIYKRIVKYKTTFYTYL
;
A
#
# COMPACT_ATOMS: atom_id res chain seq x y z
N THR A 1 5.17 1.60 -16.10
CA THR A 1 4.08 2.26 -15.37
C THR A 1 3.94 1.56 -14.03
N THR A 2 3.64 2.29 -12.95
CA THR A 2 3.64 1.76 -11.57
C THR A 2 2.24 1.33 -11.12
N CYS A 3 1.20 2.10 -11.45
CA CYS A 3 -0.18 1.82 -11.01
C CYS A 3 -0.93 0.81 -11.91
N LEU A 4 -0.49 0.60 -13.16
CA LEU A 4 -1.16 -0.29 -14.11
C LEU A 4 -0.46 -1.64 -14.27
N GLY A 5 -1.18 -2.63 -14.82
CA GLY A 5 -0.67 -3.97 -15.12
C GLY A 5 -0.80 -4.98 -13.96
N GLY A 6 -1.43 -4.58 -12.86
CA GLY A 6 -1.94 -5.49 -11.84
C GLY A 6 -3.35 -6.00 -12.19
N LYS A 7 -3.96 -6.74 -11.26
CA LYS A 7 -5.36 -7.21 -11.39
C LYS A 7 -6.38 -6.22 -10.82
N TYR A 8 -5.90 -5.13 -10.23
CA TYR A 8 -6.71 -4.12 -9.53
C TYR A 8 -7.62 -4.69 -8.44
N PHE A 9 -7.22 -5.82 -7.83
CA PHE A 9 -8.07 -6.55 -6.88
C PHE A 9 -8.52 -5.65 -5.72
N ARG A 10 -7.59 -4.88 -5.14
CA ARG A 10 -7.90 -4.01 -4.00
C ARG A 10 -8.85 -2.90 -4.41
N GLY A 11 -8.56 -2.24 -5.53
CA GLY A 11 -9.43 -1.19 -6.07
C GLY A 11 -10.83 -1.69 -6.41
N MET A 12 -10.94 -2.83 -7.09
CA MET A 12 -12.21 -3.44 -7.47
C MET A 12 -13.02 -3.94 -6.27
N THR A 13 -12.39 -4.35 -5.18
CA THR A 13 -13.11 -4.71 -3.95
C THR A 13 -13.91 -3.53 -3.40
N VAL A 14 -13.38 -2.30 -3.44
CA VAL A 14 -14.11 -1.10 -3.00
C VAL A 14 -15.37 -0.88 -3.84
N VAL A 15 -15.24 -1.02 -5.17
CA VAL A 15 -16.36 -0.89 -6.12
C VAL A 15 -17.41 -1.97 -5.88
N ASN A 16 -17.00 -3.23 -5.81
CA ASN A 16 -17.92 -4.36 -5.62
C ASN A 16 -18.69 -4.26 -4.29
N VAL A 17 -18.05 -3.77 -3.22
CA VAL A 17 -18.71 -3.52 -1.94
C VAL A 17 -19.76 -2.40 -2.08
N ALA A 18 -19.41 -1.30 -2.74
CA ALA A 18 -20.35 -0.20 -3.00
C ALA A 18 -21.57 -0.67 -3.83
N GLU A 19 -21.34 -1.45 -4.89
CA GLU A 19 -22.40 -2.06 -5.70
C GLU A 19 -23.34 -2.94 -4.85
N GLY A 20 -22.78 -3.76 -3.95
CA GLY A 20 -23.56 -4.60 -3.04
C GLY A 20 -24.49 -3.79 -2.14
N PHE A 21 -24.05 -2.63 -1.64
CA PHE A 21 -24.91 -1.73 -0.86
C PHE A 21 -25.96 -1.03 -1.72
N LEU A 22 -25.60 -0.57 -2.92
CA LEU A 22 -26.54 0.07 -3.85
C LEU A 22 -27.66 -0.87 -4.29
N ALA A 23 -27.40 -2.19 -4.37
CA ALA A 23 -28.41 -3.19 -4.72
C ALA A 23 -29.52 -3.32 -3.67
N VAL A 24 -29.29 -2.90 -2.42
CA VAL A 24 -30.24 -3.04 -1.30
C VAL A 24 -30.68 -1.70 -0.70
N THR A 25 -30.22 -0.58 -1.25
CA THR A 25 -30.55 0.77 -0.78
C THR A 25 -31.23 1.58 -1.87
N GLN A 26 -32.27 2.34 -1.51
CA GLN A 26 -32.97 3.18 -2.47
C GLN A 26 -32.25 4.53 -2.60
N HIS A 27 -31.73 4.78 -3.81
CA HIS A 27 -31.10 6.04 -4.20
C HIS A 27 -31.58 6.46 -5.58
N ASP A 28 -31.59 7.77 -5.84
CA ASP A 28 -31.73 8.28 -7.20
C ASP A 28 -30.49 7.93 -8.04
N GLU A 29 -30.62 8.06 -9.35
CA GLU A 29 -29.57 7.63 -10.28
C GLU A 29 -28.29 8.47 -10.16
N ALA A 30 -28.44 9.78 -9.92
CA ALA A 30 -27.30 10.66 -9.71
C ALA A 30 -26.49 10.29 -8.46
N THR A 31 -27.16 9.84 -7.39
CA THR A 31 -26.54 9.40 -6.14
C THR A 31 -25.82 8.07 -6.32
N LYS A 32 -26.38 7.13 -7.09
CA LYS A 32 -25.69 5.87 -7.43
C LYS A 32 -24.41 6.12 -8.21
N GLU A 33 -24.48 6.94 -9.26
CA GLU A 33 -23.32 7.34 -10.06
C GLU A 33 -22.26 8.02 -9.19
N ARG A 34 -22.66 8.92 -8.29
CA ARG A 34 -21.73 9.55 -7.34
C ARG A 34 -21.07 8.52 -6.43
N ILE A 35 -21.82 7.57 -5.88
CA ILE A 35 -21.28 6.53 -4.98
C ILE A 35 -20.30 5.63 -5.73
N LEU A 36 -20.61 5.20 -6.95
CA LEU A 36 -19.72 4.38 -7.77
C LEU A 36 -18.46 5.14 -8.19
N HIS A 37 -18.59 6.42 -8.56
CA HIS A 37 -17.44 7.27 -8.83
C HIS A 37 -16.57 7.44 -7.58
N ASP A 38 -17.17 7.70 -6.42
CA ASP A 38 -16.44 7.82 -5.15
C ASP A 38 -15.71 6.51 -4.80
N ALA A 39 -16.35 5.35 -5.03
CA ALA A 39 -15.75 4.03 -4.84
C ALA A 39 -14.58 3.79 -5.80
N CYS A 40 -14.68 4.20 -7.06
CA CYS A 40 -13.59 4.16 -8.03
C CYS A 40 -12.40 5.02 -7.59
N VAL A 41 -12.65 6.26 -7.14
CA VAL A 41 -11.59 7.13 -6.62
C VAL A 41 -10.92 6.51 -5.39
N GLY A 42 -11.71 6.00 -4.43
CA GLY A 42 -11.19 5.30 -3.25
C GLY A 42 -10.37 4.06 -3.62
N GLY A 43 -10.83 3.28 -4.61
CA GLY A 43 -10.10 2.14 -5.13
C GLY A 43 -8.75 2.53 -5.74
N TRP A 44 -8.70 3.62 -6.50
CA TRP A 44 -7.44 4.15 -7.03
C TRP A 44 -6.52 4.69 -5.94
N MET A 45 -7.03 5.29 -4.86
CA MET A 45 -6.18 5.67 -3.73
C MET A 45 -5.43 4.45 -3.16
N ILE A 46 -6.08 3.29 -3.06
CA ILE A 46 -5.45 2.05 -2.59
C ILE A 46 -4.44 1.51 -3.62
N GLU A 47 -4.76 1.53 -4.92
CA GLU A 47 -3.83 1.08 -5.96
C GLU A 47 -2.60 1.99 -6.09
N PHE A 48 -2.73 3.29 -5.86
CA PHE A 48 -1.60 4.24 -5.80
C PHE A 48 -0.78 4.06 -4.53
N LEU A 49 -1.42 3.78 -3.38
CA LEU A 49 -0.72 3.41 -2.16
C LEU A 49 0.08 2.12 -2.34
N GLN A 50 -0.50 1.11 -2.98
CA GLN A 50 0.22 -0.11 -3.34
C GLN A 50 1.37 0.20 -4.30
N ALA A 51 1.17 1.06 -5.30
CA ALA A 51 2.22 1.44 -6.24
C ALA A 51 3.41 2.12 -5.53
N HIS A 52 3.14 3.00 -4.57
CA HIS A 52 4.16 3.55 -3.67
C HIS A 52 4.96 2.43 -3.00
N TYR A 53 4.27 1.53 -2.29
CA TYR A 53 4.96 0.45 -1.58
C TYR A 53 5.77 -0.46 -2.49
N LEU A 54 5.27 -0.81 -3.68
CA LEU A 54 6.01 -1.66 -4.61
C LEU A 54 7.27 -0.97 -5.16
N VAL A 55 7.23 0.35 -5.39
CA VAL A 55 8.43 1.08 -5.85
C VAL A 55 9.52 1.07 -4.77
N GLU A 56 9.16 1.39 -3.53
CA GLU A 56 10.14 1.44 -2.44
C GLU A 56 10.63 0.03 -2.05
N ASP A 57 9.74 -0.96 -1.99
CA ASP A 57 10.07 -2.37 -1.70
C ASP A 57 10.99 -2.97 -2.77
N ASP A 58 10.73 -2.68 -4.06
CA ASP A 58 11.63 -3.10 -5.14
C ASP A 58 13.06 -2.54 -4.98
N ILE A 59 13.20 -1.33 -4.44
CA ILE A 59 14.50 -0.68 -4.17
C ILE A 59 15.16 -1.30 -2.93
N MET A 60 14.43 -1.40 -1.81
CA MET A 60 14.92 -1.97 -0.55
C MET A 60 15.42 -3.41 -0.73
N ASP A 61 14.70 -4.21 -1.53
CA ASP A 61 15.01 -5.63 -1.76
C ASP A 61 15.97 -5.85 -2.93
N GLY A 62 16.37 -4.79 -3.66
CA GLY A 62 17.21 -4.92 -4.85
C GLY A 62 16.55 -5.71 -5.99
N SER A 63 15.22 -5.73 -6.05
CA SER A 63 14.44 -6.53 -7.01
C SER A 63 14.72 -6.15 -8.46
N VAL A 64 14.63 -7.13 -9.37
CA VAL A 64 14.93 -6.93 -10.80
C VAL A 64 13.67 -6.69 -11.65
N MET A 65 12.61 -7.48 -11.41
CA MET A 65 11.40 -7.51 -12.22
C MET A 65 10.14 -7.40 -11.37
N ARG A 66 9.15 -6.65 -11.86
CA ARG A 66 7.82 -6.51 -11.28
C ARG A 66 6.77 -6.53 -12.40
N ARG A 67 5.73 -7.36 -12.25
CA ARG A 67 4.62 -7.49 -13.23
C ARG A 67 5.11 -7.73 -14.68
N GLY A 68 6.14 -8.56 -14.85
CA GLY A 68 6.72 -8.91 -16.15
C GLY A 68 7.55 -7.82 -16.81
N LYS A 69 7.89 -6.72 -16.11
CA LYS A 69 8.74 -5.62 -16.59
C LYS A 69 9.83 -5.32 -15.56
N PRO A 70 10.90 -4.57 -15.91
CA PRO A 70 11.86 -4.10 -14.92
C PRO A 70 11.17 -3.34 -13.78
N CYS A 71 11.71 -3.45 -12.56
CA CYS A 71 11.30 -2.59 -11.44
C CYS A 71 11.47 -1.10 -11.81
N TRP A 72 10.69 -0.20 -11.20
CA TRP A 72 10.65 1.21 -11.62
C TRP A 72 12.03 1.87 -11.61
N TYR A 73 12.81 1.65 -10.54
CA TYR A 73 14.17 2.18 -10.38
C TYR A 73 15.21 1.59 -11.36
N ARG A 74 14.84 0.57 -12.14
CA ARG A 74 15.69 -0.09 -13.14
C ARG A 74 15.40 0.34 -14.57
N PHE A 75 14.44 1.24 -14.79
CA PHE A 75 14.25 1.82 -16.12
C PHE A 75 15.47 2.68 -16.49
N PRO A 76 15.98 2.62 -17.73
CA PRO A 76 17.20 3.34 -18.11
C PRO A 76 17.17 4.86 -17.88
N GLY A 77 15.97 5.47 -17.90
CA GLY A 77 15.76 6.89 -17.63
C GLY A 77 15.37 7.24 -16.19
N VAL A 78 15.37 6.27 -15.27
CA VAL A 78 14.97 6.45 -13.87
C VAL A 78 16.16 6.08 -12.99
N THR A 79 16.68 7.03 -12.23
CA THR A 79 17.72 6.77 -11.22
C THR A 79 17.07 6.31 -9.92
N THR A 80 17.81 5.63 -9.05
CA THR A 80 17.30 5.26 -7.72
C THR A 80 16.85 6.49 -6.92
N GLN A 81 17.58 7.61 -7.00
CA GLN A 81 17.20 8.85 -6.31
C GLN A 81 15.85 9.39 -6.82
N CYS A 82 15.62 9.38 -8.13
CA CYS A 82 14.33 9.74 -8.71
C CYS A 82 13.25 8.76 -8.30
N ALA A 83 13.52 7.46 -8.34
CA ALA A 83 12.53 6.42 -8.03
C ALA A 83 12.01 6.50 -6.58
N ILE A 84 12.88 6.82 -5.61
CA ILE A 84 12.46 7.07 -4.22
C ILE A 84 11.51 8.28 -4.17
N ASN A 85 11.87 9.38 -4.84
CA ASN A 85 10.99 10.55 -4.88
C ASN A 85 9.67 10.28 -5.63
N ASP A 86 9.70 9.49 -6.71
CA ASP A 86 8.50 9.06 -7.43
C ASP A 86 7.59 8.21 -6.55
N GLY A 87 8.17 7.34 -5.71
CA GLY A 87 7.48 6.59 -4.67
C GLY A 87 6.77 7.53 -3.68
N ILE A 88 7.44 8.56 -3.18
CA ILE A 88 6.84 9.58 -2.31
C ILE A 88 5.67 10.30 -3.02
N ILE A 89 5.86 10.72 -4.28
CA ILE A 89 4.82 11.38 -5.08
C ILE A 89 3.59 10.48 -5.25
N LEU A 90 3.78 9.18 -5.51
CA LEU A 90 2.68 8.22 -5.63
C LEU A 90 1.81 8.21 -4.37
N LYS A 91 2.43 8.25 -3.18
CA LYS A 91 1.69 8.37 -1.92
C LYS A 91 1.02 9.73 -1.78
N SER A 92 1.68 10.84 -2.11
CA SER A 92 1.08 12.17 -2.04
C SER A 92 -0.15 12.32 -2.95
N TRP A 93 -0.14 11.72 -4.14
CA TRP A 93 -1.29 11.72 -5.04
C TRP A 93 -2.53 11.09 -4.43
N THR A 94 -2.41 10.08 -3.56
CA THR A 94 -3.57 9.52 -2.83
C THR A 94 -4.31 10.58 -2.03
N GLN A 95 -3.57 11.50 -1.40
CA GLN A 95 -4.13 12.57 -0.59
C GLN A 95 -4.72 13.65 -1.49
N ILE A 96 -4.02 14.06 -2.55
CA ILE A 96 -4.53 15.04 -3.52
C ILE A 96 -5.85 14.57 -4.13
N MET A 97 -5.96 13.28 -4.49
CA MET A 97 -7.22 12.69 -4.97
C MET A 97 -8.33 12.79 -3.91
N ALA A 98 -8.05 12.39 -2.68
CA ALA A 98 -9.04 12.45 -1.60
C ALA A 98 -9.54 13.87 -1.35
N TRP A 99 -8.63 14.82 -1.17
CA TRP A 99 -8.97 16.22 -0.91
C TRP A 99 -9.68 16.89 -2.08
N HIS A 100 -9.41 16.46 -3.32
CA HIS A 100 -10.09 17.00 -4.49
C HIS A 100 -11.50 16.43 -4.68
N TYR A 101 -11.64 15.10 -4.74
CA TYR A 101 -12.90 14.45 -5.07
C TYR A 101 -13.87 14.34 -3.89
N PHE A 102 -13.34 14.30 -2.67
CA PHE A 102 -14.14 14.10 -1.45
C PHE A 102 -14.24 15.34 -0.57
N ALA A 103 -13.84 16.53 -1.05
CA ALA A 103 -13.82 17.79 -0.29
C ALA A 103 -15.09 18.03 0.54
N ASP A 104 -16.25 17.83 -0.09
CA ASP A 104 -17.57 18.08 0.51
C ASP A 104 -18.24 16.79 1.03
N ARG A 105 -17.52 15.66 1.05
CA ARG A 105 -18.08 14.38 1.48
C ARG A 105 -18.03 14.26 2.99
N PRO A 106 -19.14 13.85 3.64
CA PRO A 106 -19.19 13.74 5.10
C PRO A 106 -18.23 12.68 5.64
N PHE A 107 -17.86 11.69 4.84
CA PHE A 107 -16.95 10.61 5.22
C PHE A 107 -15.46 10.97 5.11
N LEU A 108 -15.08 12.14 4.57
CA LEU A 108 -13.68 12.48 4.26
C LEU A 108 -12.76 12.32 5.47
N LYS A 109 -13.18 12.82 6.64
CA LYS A 109 -12.39 12.76 7.87
C LYS A 109 -12.12 11.31 8.30
N ASP A 110 -13.15 10.48 8.29
CA ASP A 110 -13.05 9.09 8.71
C ASP A 110 -12.25 8.27 7.71
N LEU A 111 -12.43 8.53 6.42
CA LEU A 111 -11.67 7.93 5.33
C LEU A 111 -10.18 8.23 5.46
N LEU A 112 -9.79 9.49 5.61
CA LEU A 112 -8.38 9.87 5.77
C LEU A 112 -7.76 9.32 7.05
N CYS A 113 -8.52 9.28 8.15
CA CYS A 113 -8.07 8.69 9.41
C CYS A 113 -7.80 7.19 9.27
N LEU A 114 -8.70 6.44 8.63
CA LEU A 114 -8.51 5.01 8.35
C LEU A 114 -7.30 4.80 7.43
N PHE A 115 -7.25 5.56 6.33
CA PHE A 115 -6.19 5.45 5.33
C PHE A 115 -4.80 5.67 5.95
N GLN A 116 -4.66 6.68 6.80
CA GLN A 116 -3.39 6.98 7.48
C GLN A 116 -2.99 5.85 8.44
N LYS A 117 -3.94 5.26 9.18
CA LYS A 117 -3.66 4.14 10.08
C LYS A 117 -3.19 2.90 9.32
N VAL A 118 -3.80 2.63 8.17
CA VAL A 118 -3.43 1.51 7.29
C VAL A 118 -2.06 1.75 6.64
N ASP A 119 -1.76 2.97 6.18
CA ASP A 119 -0.42 3.35 5.69
C ASP A 119 0.63 3.11 6.80
N TYR A 120 0.39 3.64 8.00
CA TYR A 120 1.30 3.46 9.13
C TYR A 120 1.49 1.99 9.50
N ALA A 121 0.41 1.20 9.59
CA ALA A 121 0.48 -0.23 9.87
C ALA A 121 1.32 -0.99 8.82
N THR A 122 1.22 -0.60 7.56
CA THR A 122 1.95 -1.22 6.45
C THR A 122 3.44 -0.89 6.52
N ALA A 123 3.80 0.37 6.80
CA ALA A 123 5.19 0.78 7.02
C ALA A 123 5.84 0.06 8.22
N ILE A 124 5.09 -0.11 9.33
CA ILE A 124 5.55 -0.93 10.47
C ILE A 124 5.72 -2.40 10.07
N GLY A 125 4.82 -2.93 9.24
CA GLY A 125 4.96 -4.26 8.66
C GLY A 125 6.24 -4.43 7.84
N GLN A 126 6.59 -3.43 7.03
CA GLN A 126 7.83 -3.43 6.28
C GLN A 126 9.05 -3.44 7.21
N MET A 127 9.04 -2.65 8.29
CA MET A 127 10.10 -2.69 9.31
C MET A 127 10.28 -4.11 9.86
N TYR A 128 9.19 -4.79 10.23
CA TYR A 128 9.28 -6.17 10.73
C TYR A 128 9.85 -7.15 9.70
N ASP A 129 9.58 -6.93 8.41
CA ASP A 129 10.03 -7.78 7.33
C ASP A 129 11.53 -7.61 7.05
N VAL A 130 11.99 -6.36 6.89
CA VAL A 130 13.40 -6.06 6.56
C VAL A 130 14.37 -6.30 7.71
N THR A 131 13.87 -6.46 8.94
CA THR A 131 14.70 -6.87 10.09
C THR A 131 14.50 -8.33 10.48
N SER A 132 13.69 -9.10 9.74
CA SER A 132 13.31 -10.48 10.13
C SER A 132 14.47 -11.48 10.12
N MET A 133 15.54 -11.16 9.39
CA MET A 133 16.77 -11.95 9.31
C MET A 133 17.82 -11.54 10.35
N CYS A 134 17.53 -10.58 11.22
CA CYS A 134 18.41 -10.11 12.29
C CYS A 134 17.86 -10.58 13.65
N ASP A 135 18.75 -10.77 14.63
CA ASP A 135 18.31 -11.04 16.00
C ASP A 135 17.80 -9.75 16.63
N SER A 136 16.54 -9.74 17.10
CA SER A 136 15.87 -8.55 17.63
C SER A 136 16.57 -7.93 18.83
N ASN A 137 17.27 -8.74 19.64
CA ASN A 137 18.05 -8.29 20.80
C ASN A 137 19.39 -7.62 20.43
N LYS A 138 19.82 -7.70 19.16
CA LYS A 138 21.06 -7.09 18.64
C LYS A 138 20.80 -5.86 17.77
N LEU A 139 19.54 -5.51 17.52
CA LEU A 139 19.17 -4.33 16.73
C LEU A 139 19.74 -3.06 17.37
N ASP A 140 20.75 -2.50 16.70
CA ASP A 140 21.46 -1.29 17.11
C ASP A 140 21.83 -0.51 15.84
N PRO A 141 21.34 0.74 15.68
CA PRO A 141 21.69 1.57 14.53
C PRO A 141 23.19 1.86 14.36
N GLU A 142 23.98 1.80 15.44
CA GLU A 142 25.42 2.08 15.42
C GLU A 142 26.27 0.84 15.07
N VAL A 143 25.64 -0.35 14.99
CA VAL A 143 26.33 -1.63 14.77
C VAL A 143 25.80 -2.33 13.53
N ALA A 144 26.71 -2.74 12.64
CA ALA A 144 26.37 -3.53 11.46
C ALA A 144 25.71 -4.86 11.88
N GLN A 145 24.51 -5.11 11.35
CA GLN A 145 23.68 -6.24 11.77
C GLN A 145 24.02 -7.50 10.95
N PRO A 146 24.57 -8.57 11.58
CA PRO A 146 24.74 -9.83 10.90
C PRO A 146 23.39 -10.53 10.72
N MET A 147 23.32 -11.44 9.75
CA MET A 147 22.21 -12.38 9.67
C MET A 147 22.21 -13.29 10.90
N THR A 148 21.02 -13.62 11.40
CA THR A 148 20.82 -14.63 12.44
C THR A 148 21.42 -15.96 12.01
N THR A 149 22.01 -16.69 12.96
CA THR A 149 22.63 -18.00 12.70
C THR A 149 21.82 -19.16 13.25
N ASP A 150 20.97 -18.92 14.24
CA ASP A 150 20.15 -19.96 14.90
C ASP A 150 18.71 -20.00 14.40
N PHE A 151 18.25 -18.93 13.71
CA PHE A 151 16.89 -18.77 13.21
C PHE A 151 15.83 -18.92 14.31
N ALA A 152 16.15 -18.62 15.58
CA ALA A 152 15.24 -18.78 16.70
C ALA A 152 13.95 -17.94 16.56
N GLU A 153 14.04 -16.82 15.85
CA GLU A 153 12.90 -15.93 15.57
C GLU A 153 12.05 -16.36 14.36
N PHE A 154 12.42 -17.43 13.64
CA PHE A 154 11.66 -17.97 12.50
C PHE A 154 10.51 -18.85 12.98
N THR A 155 9.61 -18.25 13.75
CA THR A 155 8.45 -18.93 14.34
C THR A 155 7.16 -18.59 13.58
N PRO A 156 6.14 -19.48 13.62
CA PRO A 156 4.84 -19.18 13.05
C PRO A 156 4.19 -17.91 13.63
N ALA A 157 4.47 -17.58 14.89
CA ALA A 157 3.93 -16.39 15.54
C ALA A 157 4.55 -15.10 14.97
N ILE A 158 5.87 -15.08 14.77
CA ILE A 158 6.59 -13.94 14.22
C ILE A 158 6.24 -13.74 12.73
N TYR A 159 6.20 -14.82 11.96
CA TYR A 159 5.72 -14.77 10.57
C TYR A 159 4.31 -14.18 10.46
N LYS A 160 3.37 -14.63 11.31
CA LYS A 160 2.00 -14.08 11.34
C LYS A 160 1.98 -12.59 11.65
N ARG A 161 2.85 -12.10 12.55
CA ARG A 161 2.98 -10.66 12.85
C ARG A 161 3.43 -9.90 11.61
N ILE A 162 4.50 -10.33 10.94
CA ILE A 162 5.04 -9.69 9.73
C ILE A 162 3.94 -9.58 8.67
N VAL A 163 3.34 -10.72 8.29
CA VAL A 163 2.32 -10.76 7.23
C VAL A 163 1.08 -9.94 7.59
N LYS A 164 0.64 -9.98 8.85
CA LYS A 164 -0.49 -9.19 9.33
C LYS A 164 -0.26 -7.71 9.01
N TYR A 165 0.87 -7.15 9.43
CA TYR A 165 1.12 -5.73 9.25
C TYR A 165 1.54 -5.36 7.82
N LYS A 166 2.47 -6.10 7.20
CA LYS A 166 3.01 -5.79 5.85
C LYS A 166 1.98 -5.93 4.75
N THR A 167 1.01 -6.84 4.90
CA THR A 167 0.12 -7.22 3.80
C THR A 167 -1.35 -7.02 4.14
N THR A 168 -1.83 -7.53 5.28
CA THR A 168 -3.29 -7.70 5.45
C THR A 168 -4.05 -6.39 5.51
N PHE A 169 -3.51 -5.36 6.22
CA PHE A 169 -4.19 -4.07 6.38
C PHE A 169 -4.51 -3.41 5.05
N TYR A 170 -3.52 -3.11 4.20
CA TYR A 170 -3.80 -2.40 2.94
C TYR A 170 -4.39 -3.29 1.83
N THR A 171 -4.44 -4.62 2.03
CA THR A 171 -4.95 -5.55 1.02
C THR A 171 -6.40 -5.94 1.23
N TYR A 172 -6.87 -5.99 2.47
CA TYR A 172 -8.19 -6.53 2.81
C TYR A 172 -9.01 -5.70 3.79
N LEU A 173 -8.37 -4.83 4.59
CA LEU A 173 -9.03 -4.04 5.64
C LEU A 173 -9.28 -2.60 5.20
#